data_AF-A0A946YXQ8-F1
#
_entry.id   AF-A0A946YXQ8-F1
#
_cell.length_a   1.000
_cell.length_b   1.000
_cell.length_c   1.000
_cell.angle_alpha   90.00
_cell.angle_beta   90.00
_cell.angle_gamma   90.00
#
_symmetry.space_group_name_H-M   'P 1'
#
loop_
_entity.id
_entity.type
_entity.pdbx_description
1 polymer ?
#
loop_
_entity_poly.entity_id
_entity_poly.type
_entity_poly.pdbx_seq_one_letter_code
_entity_poly.pdbx_strand_id
1 'polypeptide(L)'
;MTPDQIPEKSLRRPSVWWLLVTIVAAALAAVLALVALQHQREVTRPVGEGDLFVNDAREGAHSVARFIADGDSVESAVKRLRNQLNIEAVAAVSDGLVVAATAPELVGVALSNPVLSFGHESQRVTAIAVGSPTQISIDGVAEWETGDVLYQVHQPSVDGGPSLLLFYDVGELLERRIRTTGIAPLTLQLTAAALGLALVAAMLLIGRARTVRRYRELARESEMLHRHATELTLTNVA
;
A
#
# COMPACT_ATOMS: atom_id res chain seq x y z
N MET A 1 -5.77 52.61 -47.35
CA MET A 1 -5.74 51.53 -46.34
C MET A 1 -5.71 52.21 -44.98
N THR A 2 -6.84 52.22 -44.28
CA THR A 2 -7.00 52.90 -43.00
C THR A 2 -6.31 52.09 -41.89
N PRO A 3 -5.51 52.72 -40.99
CA PRO A 3 -4.75 52.01 -39.94
C PRO A 3 -5.57 51.43 -38.78
N ASP A 4 -6.90 51.36 -38.88
CA ASP A 4 -7.76 51.48 -37.70
C ASP A 4 -8.57 50.23 -37.34
N GLN A 5 -8.09 49.04 -37.72
CA GLN A 5 -8.75 47.79 -37.34
C GLN A 5 -7.73 46.74 -36.87
N ILE A 6 -7.03 47.02 -35.78
CA ILE A 6 -6.48 45.94 -34.95
C ILE A 6 -7.64 45.44 -34.06
N PRO A 7 -8.12 44.20 -34.23
CA PRO A 7 -9.26 43.71 -33.46
C PRO A 7 -8.89 43.59 -31.98
N GLU A 8 -9.33 44.57 -31.20
CA GLU A 8 -9.14 44.74 -29.75
C GLU A 8 -9.74 43.59 -28.89
N LYS A 9 -10.49 42.67 -29.51
CA LYS A 9 -11.30 41.66 -28.82
C LYS A 9 -10.61 40.33 -28.52
N SER A 10 -9.41 40.04 -29.02
CA SER A 10 -8.80 38.71 -28.83
C SER A 10 -7.98 38.55 -27.53
N LEU A 11 -7.68 39.62 -26.79
CA LEU A 11 -6.70 39.60 -25.69
C LEU A 11 -7.28 39.45 -24.26
N ARG A 12 -8.60 39.32 -24.08
CA ARG A 12 -9.22 39.51 -22.75
C ARG A 12 -9.72 38.28 -22.00
N ARG A 13 -9.61 37.06 -22.55
CA ARG A 13 -10.00 35.88 -21.79
C ARG A 13 -8.78 35.01 -21.48
N PRO A 14 -8.42 34.81 -20.20
CA PRO A 14 -7.48 33.74 -19.87
C PRO A 14 -8.03 32.47 -20.50
N SER A 15 -7.21 31.76 -21.27
CA SER A 15 -7.68 30.52 -21.88
C SER A 15 -8.15 29.62 -20.74
N VAL A 16 -9.44 29.32 -20.75
CA VAL A 16 -10.11 28.53 -19.70
C VAL A 16 -9.36 27.22 -19.48
N TRP A 17 -8.73 26.73 -20.54
CA TRP A 17 -7.86 25.58 -20.56
C TRP A 17 -6.68 25.66 -19.58
N TRP A 18 -5.96 26.78 -19.46
CA TRP A 18 -4.84 26.91 -18.50
C TRP A 18 -5.31 26.82 -17.05
N LEU A 19 -6.45 27.43 -16.75
CA LEU A 19 -7.05 27.39 -15.42
C LEU A 19 -7.53 25.96 -15.10
N LEU A 20 -8.15 25.28 -16.07
CA LEU A 20 -8.54 23.88 -15.95
C LEU A 20 -7.34 22.97 -15.70
N VAL A 21 -6.26 23.07 -16.48
CA VAL A 21 -5.06 22.24 -16.31
C VAL A 21 -4.44 22.45 -14.92
N THR A 22 -4.36 23.69 -14.45
CA THR A 22 -3.82 24.00 -13.11
C THR A 22 -4.69 23.42 -12.00
N ILE A 23 -6.02 23.55 -12.12
CA ILE A 23 -6.97 23.00 -11.14
C ILE A 23 -6.89 21.48 -11.12
N VAL A 24 -6.87 20.83 -12.29
CA VAL A 24 -6.78 19.36 -12.40
C VAL A 24 -5.47 18.86 -11.78
N ALA A 25 -4.33 19.50 -12.09
CA ALA A 25 -3.04 19.13 -11.51
C ALA A 25 -3.03 19.26 -9.98
N ALA A 26 -3.56 20.37 -9.45
CA ALA A 26 -3.66 20.58 -8.00
C ALA A 26 -4.61 19.58 -7.32
N ALA A 27 -5.76 19.29 -7.95
CA ALA A 27 -6.71 18.31 -7.43
C ALA A 27 -6.11 16.90 -7.41
N LEU A 28 -5.42 16.48 -8.47
CA LEU A 28 -4.73 15.19 -8.53
C LEU A 28 -3.61 15.11 -7.49
N ALA A 29 -2.83 16.18 -7.30
CA ALA A 29 -1.82 16.23 -6.24
C ALA A 29 -2.44 16.01 -4.85
N ALA A 30 -3.56 16.67 -4.56
CA ALA A 30 -4.26 16.52 -3.28
C ALA A 30 -4.82 15.10 -3.10
N VAL A 31 -5.42 14.52 -4.14
CA VAL A 31 -5.92 13.13 -4.10
C VAL A 31 -4.78 12.15 -3.85
N LEU A 32 -3.66 12.25 -4.56
CA LEU A 32 -2.52 11.36 -4.36
C LEU A 32 -1.92 11.50 -2.95
N ALA A 33 -1.85 12.72 -2.40
CA ALA A 33 -1.39 12.93 -1.04
C ALA A 33 -2.33 12.29 0.00
N LEU A 34 -3.65 12.40 -0.21
CA LEU A 34 -4.65 11.75 0.64
C LEU A 34 -4.57 10.22 0.56
N VAL A 35 -4.40 9.66 -0.65
CA VAL A 35 -4.21 8.22 -0.84
C VAL A 35 -2.91 7.76 -0.17
N ALA A 36 -1.82 8.51 -0.29
CA ALA A 36 -0.56 8.20 0.39
C ALA A 36 -0.72 8.18 1.92
N LEU A 37 -1.41 9.19 2.47
CA LEU A 37 -1.71 9.27 3.90
C LEU A 37 -2.61 8.12 4.37
N GLN A 38 -3.64 7.79 3.60
CA GLN A 38 -4.53 6.69 3.91
C GLN A 38 -3.78 5.36 3.87
N HIS A 39 -2.99 5.12 2.83
CA HIS A 39 -2.18 3.92 2.71
C HIS A 39 -1.16 3.80 3.85
N GLN A 40 -0.44 4.89 4.17
CA GLN A 40 0.48 4.88 5.31
C GLN A 40 -0.26 4.61 6.62
N ARG A 41 -1.44 5.18 6.83
CA ARG A 41 -2.27 4.89 8.01
C ARG A 41 -2.72 3.44 8.05
N GLU A 42 -3.08 2.85 6.92
CA GLU A 42 -3.47 1.43 6.86
C GLU A 42 -2.27 0.52 7.18
N VAL A 43 -1.09 0.83 6.65
CA VAL A 43 0.14 0.07 6.92
C VAL A 43 0.67 0.29 8.35
N THR A 44 0.47 1.48 8.93
CA THR A 44 0.93 1.82 10.30
C THR A 44 -0.14 1.66 11.36
N ARG A 45 -1.36 1.26 10.97
CA ARG A 45 -2.41 0.96 11.95
C ARG A 45 -1.86 -0.10 12.89
N PRO A 46 -2.11 0.02 14.21
CA PRO A 46 -1.86 -1.08 15.11
C PRO A 46 -2.76 -2.22 14.66
N VAL A 47 -2.18 -3.15 13.90
CA VAL A 47 -2.83 -4.40 13.55
C VAL A 47 -3.06 -5.08 14.89
N GLY A 48 -4.31 -5.32 15.25
CA GLY A 48 -4.60 -6.13 16.42
C GLY A 48 -3.89 -7.46 16.24
N GLU A 49 -3.31 -8.03 17.30
CA GLU A 49 -2.52 -9.27 17.22
C GLU A 49 -3.22 -10.30 16.32
N GLY A 50 -4.53 -10.52 16.50
CA GLY A 50 -5.35 -11.40 15.67
C GLY A 50 -5.37 -11.11 14.16
N ASP A 51 -5.33 -9.86 13.70
CA ASP A 51 -5.46 -9.51 12.28
C ASP A 51 -4.21 -9.86 11.47
N LEU A 52 -3.01 -9.78 12.09
CA LEU A 52 -1.75 -10.13 11.43
C LEU A 52 -1.73 -11.63 11.13
N PHE A 53 -2.10 -12.43 12.14
CA PHE A 53 -2.21 -13.88 12.03
C PHE A 53 -3.25 -14.33 11.02
N VAL A 54 -4.41 -13.68 11.00
CA VAL A 54 -5.51 -14.05 10.10
C VAL A 54 -5.11 -13.80 8.64
N ASN A 55 -4.37 -12.73 8.35
CA ASN A 55 -3.94 -12.44 6.98
C ASN A 55 -2.87 -13.42 6.50
N ASP A 56 -1.82 -13.64 7.30
CA ASP A 56 -0.76 -14.61 6.98
C ASP A 56 -1.34 -16.03 6.83
N ALA A 57 -2.23 -16.42 7.72
CA ALA A 57 -2.96 -17.69 7.67
C ALA A 57 -3.74 -17.83 6.36
N ARG A 58 -4.54 -16.84 5.98
CA ARG A 58 -5.33 -16.85 4.73
C ARG A 58 -4.45 -16.88 3.49
N GLU A 59 -3.43 -16.03 3.44
CA GLU A 59 -2.46 -16.04 2.34
C GLU A 59 -1.74 -17.39 2.24
N GLY A 60 -1.40 -17.96 3.39
CA GLY A 60 -0.77 -19.27 3.47
C GLY A 60 -1.67 -20.39 2.96
N ALA A 61 -2.96 -20.40 3.30
CA ALA A 61 -3.91 -21.38 2.79
C ALA A 61 -4.03 -21.33 1.26
N HIS A 62 -4.19 -20.13 0.68
CA HIS A 62 -4.21 -19.98 -0.78
C HIS A 62 -2.88 -20.40 -1.42
N SER A 63 -1.74 -20.11 -0.79
CA SER A 63 -0.43 -20.48 -1.31
C SER A 63 -0.22 -22.00 -1.30
N VAL A 64 -0.59 -22.69 -0.21
CA VAL A 64 -0.51 -24.17 -0.12
C VAL A 64 -1.44 -24.83 -1.14
N ALA A 65 -2.68 -24.35 -1.28
CA ALA A 65 -3.61 -24.87 -2.29
C ALA A 65 -3.01 -24.73 -3.71
N ARG A 66 -2.39 -23.59 -4.01
CA ARG A 66 -1.70 -23.36 -5.29
C ARG A 66 -0.50 -24.29 -5.48
N PHE A 67 0.35 -24.45 -4.47
CA PHE A 67 1.51 -25.35 -4.55
C PHE A 67 1.10 -26.79 -4.85
N ILE A 68 0.06 -27.27 -4.19
CA ILE A 68 -0.48 -28.61 -4.44
C ILE A 68 -1.06 -28.71 -5.85
N ALA A 69 -1.78 -27.69 -6.33
CA ALA A 69 -2.29 -27.64 -7.70
C ALA A 69 -1.16 -27.62 -8.75
N ASP A 70 -0.02 -27.02 -8.42
CA ASP A 70 1.20 -26.99 -9.26
C ASP A 70 1.98 -28.32 -9.22
N GLY A 71 1.55 -29.29 -8.40
CA GLY A 71 2.11 -30.64 -8.32
C GLY A 71 2.98 -30.93 -7.09
N ASP A 72 3.10 -29.98 -6.14
CA ASP A 72 3.82 -30.24 -4.88
C ASP A 72 3.05 -31.25 -4.02
N SER A 73 3.78 -32.12 -3.31
CA SER A 73 3.17 -32.90 -2.22
C SER A 73 2.78 -31.96 -1.07
N VAL A 74 1.83 -32.38 -0.22
CA VAL A 74 1.42 -31.59 0.96
C VAL A 74 2.62 -31.26 1.86
N GLU A 75 3.54 -32.21 2.04
CA GLU A 75 4.77 -32.02 2.83
C GLU A 75 5.69 -30.95 2.20
N SER A 76 5.91 -31.01 0.89
CA SER A 76 6.71 -30.02 0.18
C SER A 76 6.05 -28.63 0.24
N ALA A 77 4.72 -28.57 0.10
CA ALA A 77 3.95 -27.34 0.15
C ALA A 77 4.05 -26.65 1.53
N VAL A 78 3.95 -27.39 2.65
CA VAL A 78 4.10 -26.79 3.99
C VAL A 78 5.52 -26.31 4.27
N LYS A 79 6.56 -27.03 3.83
CA LYS A 79 7.96 -26.59 3.93
C LYS A 79 8.22 -25.32 3.12
N ARG A 80 7.67 -25.27 1.90
CA ARG A 80 7.75 -24.09 1.03
C ARG A 80 7.03 -22.90 1.65
N LEU A 81 5.85 -23.12 2.23
CA LEU A 81 5.09 -22.09 2.91
C LEU A 81 5.85 -21.49 4.10
N ARG A 82 6.44 -22.34 4.96
CA ARG A 82 7.28 -21.92 6.10
C ARG A 82 8.33 -20.92 5.65
N ASN A 83 9.06 -21.24 4.59
CA ASN A 83 10.12 -20.39 4.05
C ASN A 83 9.56 -19.11 3.40
N GLN A 84 8.39 -19.17 2.75
CA GLN A 84 7.75 -18.00 2.13
C GLN A 84 7.28 -16.98 3.17
N LEU A 85 6.58 -17.43 4.21
CA LEU A 85 6.07 -16.55 5.26
C LEU A 85 7.15 -16.21 6.30
N ASN A 86 8.30 -16.90 6.25
CA ASN A 86 9.35 -16.86 7.26
C ASN A 86 8.73 -17.05 8.64
N ILE A 87 8.06 -18.19 8.80
CA ILE A 87 7.44 -18.61 10.05
C ILE A 87 8.10 -19.88 10.57
N GLU A 88 7.82 -20.19 11.81
CA GLU A 88 8.61 -21.03 12.68
C GLU A 88 8.29 -22.50 12.39
N ALA A 89 7.00 -22.84 12.43
CA ALA A 89 6.52 -24.13 11.98
C ALA A 89 5.15 -24.04 11.29
N VAL A 90 4.92 -24.97 10.37
CA VAL A 90 3.64 -25.14 9.66
C VAL A 90 3.25 -26.60 9.67
N ALA A 91 1.98 -26.86 9.96
CA ALA A 91 1.35 -28.15 9.83
C ALA A 91 0.11 -28.07 8.93
N ALA A 92 -0.09 -29.09 8.10
CA ALA A 92 -1.34 -29.35 7.41
C ALA A 92 -2.19 -30.29 8.27
N VAL A 93 -3.47 -29.95 8.41
CA VAL A 93 -4.44 -30.67 9.23
C VAL A 93 -5.57 -31.20 8.34
N SER A 94 -5.90 -32.48 8.51
CA SER A 94 -7.08 -33.15 7.94
C SER A 94 -7.80 -33.88 9.06
N ASP A 95 -9.12 -33.71 9.15
CA ASP A 95 -9.97 -34.39 10.14
C ASP A 95 -9.45 -34.28 11.58
N GLY A 96 -8.98 -33.10 11.96
CA GLY A 96 -8.42 -32.80 13.29
C GLY A 96 -7.04 -33.42 13.56
N LEU A 97 -6.43 -34.09 12.58
CA LEU A 97 -5.12 -34.71 12.68
C LEU A 97 -4.09 -33.98 11.81
N VAL A 98 -2.87 -33.80 12.32
CA VAL A 98 -1.76 -33.30 11.52
C VAL A 98 -1.30 -34.37 10.54
N VAL A 99 -1.41 -34.10 9.23
CA VAL A 99 -1.06 -35.04 8.15
C VAL A 99 0.30 -34.76 7.53
N ALA A 100 0.79 -33.53 7.64
CA ALA A 100 2.14 -33.14 7.24
C ALA A 100 2.57 -31.95 8.10
N ALA A 101 3.86 -31.84 8.41
CA ALA A 101 4.38 -30.70 9.16
C ALA A 101 5.85 -30.45 8.83
N THR A 102 6.30 -29.23 9.08
CA THR A 102 7.73 -28.89 9.02
C THR A 102 8.51 -29.46 10.19
N ALA A 103 7.84 -29.72 11.31
CA ALA A 103 8.35 -30.48 12.45
C ALA A 103 7.77 -31.91 12.41
N PRO A 104 8.57 -32.94 12.10
CA PRO A 104 8.10 -34.31 11.94
C PRO A 104 7.35 -34.86 13.16
N GLU A 105 7.71 -34.41 14.36
CA GLU A 105 7.12 -34.84 15.63
C GLU A 105 5.64 -34.46 15.78
N LEU A 106 5.18 -33.46 15.01
CA LEU A 106 3.77 -33.05 14.99
C LEU A 106 2.91 -33.97 14.11
N VAL A 107 3.50 -34.75 13.20
CA VAL A 107 2.72 -35.59 12.28
C VAL A 107 2.02 -36.71 13.05
N GLY A 108 0.70 -36.85 12.84
CA GLY A 108 -0.15 -37.78 13.56
C GLY A 108 -0.65 -37.26 14.91
N VAL A 109 -0.27 -36.05 15.33
CA VAL A 109 -0.81 -35.41 16.54
C VAL A 109 -2.20 -34.86 16.22
N ALA A 110 -3.15 -35.12 17.11
CA ALA A 110 -4.50 -34.55 17.02
C ALA A 110 -4.52 -33.12 17.60
N LEU A 111 -5.42 -32.28 17.09
CA LEU A 111 -5.74 -30.98 17.68
C LEU A 111 -6.41 -31.17 19.04
N SER A 112 -5.60 -31.35 20.10
CA SER A 112 -6.07 -31.61 21.46
C SER A 112 -6.58 -30.35 22.17
N ASN A 113 -6.21 -29.17 21.69
CA ASN A 113 -6.70 -27.91 22.25
C ASN A 113 -8.17 -27.67 21.85
N PRO A 114 -9.10 -27.50 22.82
CA PRO A 114 -10.53 -27.33 22.50
C PRO A 114 -10.83 -26.11 21.62
N VAL A 115 -10.03 -25.05 21.71
CA VAL A 115 -10.22 -23.83 20.92
C VAL A 115 -9.82 -24.09 19.46
N LEU A 116 -8.68 -24.74 19.22
CA LEU A 116 -8.25 -25.10 17.86
C LEU A 116 -9.15 -26.17 17.23
N SER A 117 -9.58 -27.16 18.01
CA SER A 117 -10.55 -28.17 17.59
C SER A 117 -11.88 -27.54 17.20
N PHE A 118 -12.42 -26.62 18.02
CA PHE A 118 -13.61 -25.87 17.66
C PHE A 118 -13.42 -25.03 16.39
N GLY A 119 -12.26 -24.39 16.23
CA GLY A 119 -11.90 -23.65 15.00
C GLY A 119 -11.96 -24.54 13.75
N HIS A 120 -11.40 -25.74 13.86
CA HIS A 120 -11.45 -26.74 12.79
C HIS A 120 -12.88 -27.21 12.49
N GLU A 121 -13.65 -27.59 13.50
CA GLU A 121 -15.03 -28.07 13.33
C GLU A 121 -15.97 -27.00 12.78
N SER A 122 -15.82 -25.76 13.27
CA SER A 122 -16.65 -24.63 12.87
C SER A 122 -16.19 -23.94 11.57
N GLN A 123 -15.08 -24.41 10.98
CA GLN A 123 -14.43 -23.79 9.82
C GLN A 123 -14.16 -22.29 10.04
N ARG A 124 -13.64 -21.96 11.23
CA ARG A 124 -13.29 -20.59 11.62
C ARG A 124 -11.80 -20.47 11.88
N VAL A 125 -11.22 -19.39 11.36
CA VAL A 125 -9.86 -19.00 11.74
C VAL A 125 -9.83 -18.78 13.25
N THR A 126 -8.91 -19.46 13.91
CA THR A 126 -8.81 -19.46 15.36
C THR A 126 -7.36 -19.36 15.76
N ALA A 127 -7.07 -18.58 16.80
CA ALA A 127 -5.72 -18.38 17.26
C ALA A 127 -5.63 -18.39 18.78
N ILE A 128 -4.58 -18.99 19.32
CA ILE A 128 -4.36 -19.13 20.76
C ILE A 128 -2.87 -19.18 21.09
N ALA A 129 -2.47 -18.53 22.18
CA ALA A 129 -1.16 -18.72 22.78
C ALA A 129 -1.24 -19.91 23.75
N VAL A 130 -0.50 -20.98 23.48
CA VAL A 130 -0.49 -22.19 24.31
C VAL A 130 0.89 -22.82 24.30
N GLY A 131 1.26 -23.50 25.40
CA GLY A 131 2.48 -24.28 25.47
C GLY A 131 2.51 -25.38 24.39
N SER A 132 3.66 -25.55 23.74
CA SER A 132 3.85 -26.60 22.75
C SER A 132 3.60 -27.97 23.39
N PRO A 133 2.79 -28.84 22.76
CA PRO A 133 2.48 -30.16 23.32
C PRO A 133 3.68 -31.11 23.29
N THR A 134 4.65 -30.86 22.42
CA THR A 134 5.86 -31.65 22.23
C THR A 134 7.05 -30.71 22.03
N GLN A 135 8.27 -31.25 22.10
CA GLN A 135 9.43 -30.56 21.53
C GLN A 135 9.22 -30.41 20.02
N ILE A 136 9.54 -29.24 19.47
CA ILE A 136 9.45 -28.94 18.06
C ILE A 136 10.86 -28.80 17.52
N SER A 137 11.21 -29.70 16.59
CA SER A 137 12.49 -29.66 15.89
C SER A 137 12.28 -29.19 14.45
N ILE A 138 13.08 -28.23 14.01
CA ILE A 138 13.06 -27.73 12.64
C ILE A 138 14.38 -28.10 11.98
N ASP A 139 14.29 -28.81 10.85
CA ASP A 139 15.45 -29.26 10.07
C ASP A 139 16.51 -30.02 10.91
N GLY A 140 16.05 -30.72 11.96
CA GLY A 140 16.88 -31.50 12.88
C GLY A 140 17.47 -30.73 14.07
N VAL A 141 17.13 -29.45 14.23
CA VAL A 141 17.52 -28.61 15.36
C VAL A 141 16.32 -28.43 16.28
N ALA A 142 16.50 -28.69 17.59
CA ALA A 142 15.48 -28.40 18.59
C ALA A 142 15.38 -26.88 18.77
N GLU A 143 14.22 -26.31 18.42
CA GLU A 143 13.97 -24.87 18.49
C GLU A 143 13.10 -24.52 19.71
N TRP A 144 12.06 -25.32 19.97
CA TRP A 144 11.15 -25.12 21.11
C TRP A 144 10.99 -26.38 21.93
N GLU A 145 11.11 -26.24 23.24
CA GLU A 145 10.90 -27.31 24.20
C GLU A 145 9.41 -27.52 24.47
N THR A 146 9.09 -28.68 25.06
CA THR A 146 7.72 -28.96 25.50
C THR A 146 7.30 -27.93 26.55
N GLY A 147 6.14 -27.30 26.35
CA GLY A 147 5.61 -26.26 27.23
C GLY A 147 5.99 -24.83 26.86
N ASP A 148 6.92 -24.62 25.92
CA ASP A 148 7.23 -23.29 25.41
C ASP A 148 6.00 -22.67 24.75
N VAL A 149 5.70 -21.42 25.10
CA VAL A 149 4.46 -20.76 24.67
C VAL A 149 4.62 -20.28 23.24
N LEU A 150 3.88 -20.92 22.33
CA LEU A 150 3.79 -20.55 20.94
C LEU A 150 2.41 -19.99 20.62
N TYR A 151 2.38 -19.06 19.69
CA TYR A 151 1.11 -18.62 19.12
C TYR A 151 0.72 -19.57 17.99
N GLN A 152 -0.39 -20.29 18.19
CA GLN A 152 -0.89 -21.29 17.26
C GLN A 152 -2.12 -20.76 16.54
N VAL A 153 -2.10 -20.77 15.21
CA VAL A 153 -3.15 -20.23 14.35
C VAL A 153 -3.69 -21.34 13.47
N HIS A 154 -4.93 -21.73 13.70
CA HIS A 154 -5.66 -22.64 12.83
C HIS A 154 -6.37 -21.85 11.72
N GLN A 155 -6.12 -22.28 10.50
CA GLN A 155 -6.73 -21.78 9.27
C GLN A 155 -7.50 -22.92 8.59
N PRO A 156 -8.83 -22.77 8.42
CA PRO A 156 -9.61 -23.73 7.67
C PRO A 156 -9.14 -23.88 6.22
N SER A 157 -9.46 -25.03 5.63
CA SER A 157 -9.24 -25.34 4.21
C SER A 157 -9.82 -24.24 3.31
N VAL A 158 -9.05 -23.86 2.30
CA VAL A 158 -9.47 -22.93 1.24
C VAL A 158 -9.14 -23.56 -0.11
N ASP A 159 -10.02 -23.37 -1.09
CA ASP A 159 -9.83 -23.82 -2.49
C ASP A 159 -9.48 -25.33 -2.64
N GLY A 160 -9.97 -26.17 -1.73
CA GLY A 160 -9.71 -27.62 -1.74
C GLY A 160 -8.34 -28.03 -1.19
N GLY A 161 -7.54 -27.10 -0.67
CA GLY A 161 -6.31 -27.39 0.07
C GLY A 161 -6.56 -27.93 1.48
N PRO A 162 -5.54 -28.40 2.21
CA PRO A 162 -5.68 -28.80 3.61
C PRO A 162 -5.98 -27.60 4.52
N SER A 163 -6.50 -27.85 5.72
CA SER A 163 -6.44 -26.84 6.78
C SER A 163 -4.99 -26.66 7.22
N LEU A 164 -4.63 -25.48 7.74
CA LEU A 164 -3.28 -25.21 8.24
C LEU A 164 -3.29 -24.92 9.73
N LEU A 165 -2.20 -25.28 10.39
CA LEU A 165 -1.84 -24.87 11.73
C LEU A 165 -0.47 -24.21 11.65
N LEU A 166 -0.44 -22.90 11.89
CA LEU A 166 0.77 -22.07 11.84
C LEU A 166 1.24 -21.82 13.27
N PHE A 167 2.54 -21.97 13.51
CA PHE A 167 3.17 -21.72 14.80
C PHE A 167 4.07 -20.49 14.65
N TYR A 168 3.98 -19.59 15.62
CA TYR A 168 4.78 -18.38 15.68
C TYR A 168 5.41 -18.22 17.07
N ASP A 169 6.65 -17.73 17.11
CA ASP A 169 7.28 -17.31 18.35
C ASP A 169 6.78 -15.90 18.71
N VAL A 170 6.24 -15.76 19.93
CA VAL A 170 5.73 -14.48 20.45
C VAL A 170 6.82 -13.40 20.46
N GLY A 171 8.08 -13.77 20.72
CA GLY A 171 9.21 -12.84 20.72
C GLY A 171 9.50 -12.27 19.32
N GLU A 172 9.62 -13.15 18.33
CA GLU A 172 9.87 -12.76 16.93
C GLU A 172 8.71 -11.94 16.34
N LEU A 173 7.48 -12.27 16.74
CA LEU A 173 6.29 -11.49 16.37
C LEU A 173 6.32 -10.05 16.89
N LEU A 174 6.72 -9.87 18.14
CA LEU A 174 6.91 -8.53 18.71
C LEU A 174 8.03 -7.77 18.01
N GLU A 175 9.10 -8.44 17.58
CA GLU A 175 10.14 -7.80 16.78
C GLU A 175 9.66 -7.42 15.37
N ARG A 176 8.90 -8.28 14.69
CA ARG A 176 8.28 -7.98 13.38
C ARG A 176 7.39 -6.74 13.46
N ARG A 177 6.64 -6.57 14.56
CA ARG A 177 5.86 -5.36 14.85
C ARG A 177 6.73 -4.12 14.98
N ILE A 178 7.91 -4.23 15.56
CA ILE A 178 8.83 -3.10 15.72
C ILE A 178 9.50 -2.76 14.38
N ARG A 179 9.76 -3.73 13.51
CA ARG A 179 10.38 -3.48 12.19
C ARG A 179 9.46 -2.81 11.16
N THR A 180 8.13 -2.87 11.34
CA THR A 180 7.18 -2.17 10.44
C THR A 180 7.09 -0.66 10.68
N THR A 181 7.92 -0.06 11.55
CA THR A 181 7.94 1.41 11.78
C THR A 181 8.57 2.24 10.65
N GLY A 182 8.55 1.76 9.40
CA GLY A 182 9.06 2.45 8.22
C GLY A 182 7.98 3.16 7.39
N ILE A 183 8.39 4.09 6.53
CA ILE A 183 7.52 4.62 5.47
C ILE A 183 7.42 3.56 4.38
N ALA A 184 6.20 3.11 4.04
CA ALA A 184 6.00 2.11 3.00
C ALA A 184 6.50 2.64 1.64
N PRO A 185 7.16 1.82 0.79
CA PRO A 185 7.67 2.26 -0.50
C PRO A 185 6.59 2.89 -1.40
N LEU A 186 5.37 2.36 -1.38
CA LEU A 186 4.25 2.91 -2.13
C LEU A 186 3.82 4.29 -1.60
N THR A 187 3.79 4.49 -0.27
CA THR A 187 3.57 5.81 0.34
C THR A 187 4.60 6.82 -0.18
N LEU A 188 5.88 6.44 -0.24
CA LEU A 188 6.94 7.30 -0.75
C LEU A 188 6.71 7.69 -2.21
N GLN A 189 6.37 6.72 -3.06
CA GLN A 189 6.09 6.95 -4.48
C GLN A 189 4.88 7.87 -4.70
N LEU A 190 3.78 7.62 -3.98
CA LEU A 190 2.57 8.45 -4.07
C LEU A 190 2.82 9.88 -3.57
N THR A 191 3.58 10.03 -2.49
CA THR A 191 3.97 11.34 -1.95
C THR A 191 4.86 12.10 -2.94
N ALA A 192 5.83 11.42 -3.55
CA ALA A 192 6.70 12.01 -4.58
C ALA A 192 5.90 12.44 -5.82
N ALA A 193 4.95 11.62 -6.27
CA ALA A 193 4.07 11.95 -7.39
C ALA A 193 3.16 13.16 -7.06
N ALA A 194 2.58 13.19 -5.86
CA ALA A 194 1.80 14.34 -5.39
C ALA A 194 2.62 15.63 -5.38
N LEU A 195 3.86 15.57 -4.87
CA LEU A 195 4.77 16.71 -4.82
C LEU A 195 5.17 17.17 -6.23
N GLY A 196 5.42 16.25 -7.15
CA GLY A 196 5.68 16.55 -8.56
C GLY A 196 4.52 17.32 -9.23
N LEU A 197 3.28 16.86 -9.04
CA LEU A 197 2.10 17.55 -9.57
C LEU A 197 1.87 18.92 -8.92
N ALA A 198 2.11 19.05 -7.61
CA ALA A 198 2.01 20.33 -6.92
C ALA A 198 3.03 21.34 -7.46
N LEU A 199 4.27 20.92 -7.74
CA LEU A 199 5.29 21.75 -8.36
C LEU A 199 4.89 22.19 -9.77
N VAL A 200 4.33 21.28 -10.58
CA VAL A 200 3.80 21.64 -11.91
C VAL A 200 2.71 22.70 -11.78
N ALA A 201 1.73 22.51 -10.90
CA ALA A 201 0.66 23.49 -10.69
C ALA A 201 1.21 24.86 -10.25
N ALA A 202 2.21 24.88 -9.35
CA ALA A 202 2.88 26.10 -8.92
C ALA A 202 3.62 26.80 -10.08
N MET A 203 4.34 26.05 -10.91
CA MET A 203 5.01 26.61 -12.10
C MET A 203 4.01 27.21 -13.10
N LEU A 204 2.86 26.58 -13.32
CA LEU A 204 1.81 27.12 -14.20
C LEU A 204 1.25 28.45 -13.64
N LEU A 205 1.04 28.54 -12.32
CA LEU A 205 0.59 29.77 -11.66
C LEU A 205 1.63 30.90 -11.75
N ILE A 206 2.91 30.60 -11.49
CA ILE A 206 4.00 31.58 -11.60
C ILE A 206 4.17 32.04 -13.05
N GLY A 207 4.16 31.11 -14.00
CA GLY A 207 4.23 31.41 -15.43
C GLY A 207 3.10 32.36 -15.85
N ARG A 208 1.88 32.07 -15.42
CA ARG A 208 0.72 32.94 -15.67
C ARG A 208 0.90 34.33 -15.04
N ALA A 209 1.32 34.40 -13.78
CA ALA A 209 1.52 35.68 -13.09
C ALA A 209 2.54 36.56 -13.82
N ARG A 210 3.63 35.96 -14.32
CA ARG A 210 4.65 36.66 -15.13
C ARG A 210 4.09 37.15 -16.46
N THR A 211 3.36 36.29 -17.18
CA THR A 211 2.74 36.65 -18.46
C THR A 211 1.74 37.80 -18.31
N VAL A 212 0.89 37.77 -17.28
CA VAL A 212 -0.06 38.85 -16.98
C VAL A 212 0.66 40.16 -16.66
N ARG A 213 1.78 40.12 -15.92
CA ARG A 213 2.59 41.31 -15.64
C ARG A 213 3.15 41.92 -16.94
N ARG A 214 3.77 41.10 -17.81
CA ARG A 214 4.28 41.55 -19.11
C ARG A 214 3.21 42.17 -19.99
N TYR A 215 2.02 41.57 -20.07
CA TYR A 215 0.92 42.15 -20.83
C TYR A 215 0.45 43.51 -20.28
N ARG A 216 0.46 43.68 -18.94
CA ARG A 216 0.13 44.98 -18.33
C ARG A 216 1.20 46.03 -18.60
N GLU A 217 2.47 45.65 -18.61
CA GLU A 217 3.59 46.52 -18.97
C GLU A 217 3.47 46.97 -20.43
N LEU A 218 3.31 46.03 -21.36
CA LEU A 218 3.13 46.33 -22.78
C LEU A 218 1.88 47.18 -23.07
N ALA A 219 0.78 46.95 -22.36
CA ALA A 219 -0.43 47.77 -22.50
C ALA A 219 -0.20 49.22 -22.07
N ARG A 220 0.57 49.45 -20.99
CA ARG A 220 0.94 50.79 -20.54
C ARG A 220 1.89 51.48 -21.51
N GLU A 221 2.88 50.76 -22.03
CA GLU A 221 3.81 51.28 -23.04
C GLU A 221 3.07 51.66 -24.33
N SER A 222 2.14 50.80 -24.79
CA SER A 222 1.32 51.09 -25.96
C SER A 222 0.42 52.31 -25.76
N GLU A 223 -0.19 52.46 -24.58
CA GLU A 223 -1.01 53.63 -24.25
C GLU A 223 -0.18 54.92 -24.23
N MET A 224 1.03 54.86 -23.66
CA MET A 224 1.96 55.99 -23.63
C MET A 224 2.41 56.41 -25.04
N LEU A 225 2.75 55.44 -25.90
CA LEU A 225 3.10 55.71 -27.30
C LEU A 225 1.94 56.30 -28.08
N HIS A 226 0.71 55.84 -27.82
CA HIS A 226 -0.48 56.38 -28.48
C HIS A 226 -0.73 57.84 -28.08
N ARG A 227 -0.58 58.18 -26.80
CA ARG A 227 -0.67 59.57 -26.31
C ARG A 227 0.39 60.47 -26.96
N HIS A 228 1.64 60.06 -26.97
CA HIS A 228 2.70 60.84 -27.63
C HIS A 228 2.48 61.00 -29.14
N ALA A 229 1.98 59.97 -29.82
CA ALA A 229 1.64 60.07 -31.23
C ALA A 229 0.53 61.11 -31.46
N THR A 230 -0.53 61.11 -30.63
CA THR A 230 -1.59 62.11 -30.73
C THR A 230 -1.09 63.53 -30.43
N GLU A 231 -0.20 63.70 -29.45
CA GLU A 231 0.42 65.00 -29.15
C GLU A 231 1.24 65.52 -30.34
N LEU A 232 2.07 64.66 -30.95
CA LEU A 232 2.86 65.02 -32.14
C LEU A 232 1.99 65.41 -33.34
N THR A 233 0.87 64.72 -33.55
CA THR A 233 -0.09 65.10 -34.60
C THR A 233 -0.74 66.45 -34.35
N LEU A 234 -1.01 66.79 -33.08
CA LEU A 234 -1.57 68.09 -32.71
C LEU A 234 -0.54 69.22 -32.86
N THR A 235 0.72 68.97 -32.50
CA THR A 235 1.78 69.98 -32.63
C THR A 235 2.26 70.20 -34.07
N ASN A 236 2.17 69.21 -34.95
CA ASN A 236 2.57 69.37 -36.37
C ASN A 236 1.51 70.04 -37.25
N VAL A 237 0.27 70.19 -36.76
CA VAL A 237 -0.84 70.83 -37.49
C VAL A 237 -1.01 72.31 -37.09
N ALA A 238 -0.37 72.74 -36.00
CA ALA A 238 -0.31 74.13 -35.55
C ALA A 238 0.91 74.86 -36.17
#